data_AF-A0A451CQ79-F1
#
_entry.id   AF-A0A451CQ79-F1
#
_cell.length_a   1.000
_cell.length_b   1.000
_cell.length_c   1.000
_cell.angle_alpha   90.00
_cell.angle_beta   90.00
_cell.angle_gamma   90.00
#
_symmetry.space_group_name_H-M   'P 1'
#
loop_
_entity.id
_entity.type
_entity.pdbx_description
1 polymer ?
#
loop_
_entity_poly.entity_id
_entity_poly.type
_entity_poly.pdbx_seq_one_letter_code
_entity_poly.pdbx_strand_id
1 'polypeptide(L)'
;MAKRRRSKPSRRSSRSSSSRSLSRRPSSSPSKAGYVSEYEITSSPLPNPTYDRLPQHVRDDIERLYEQIWTKPRKAIPGLLEWIEKYPDVPILYNYLTAAYSRSGQRRKTKDVIEKNYQRNPDYLFARLNYANLCIKKGDYGEIAEIFEYKFDLKLLYPQRKRFHVTEVVGFMSATGVYFFHGGKRELAEKCYEVLERIERNYPGNAKAIEPPITQLRWRLHPKGLWQRFMVWVLSRNRSARGSDIQPS
;
A
#
# COMPACT_ATOMS: atom_id res chain seq x y z
N MET A 1 -12.23 -62.15 -39.90
CA MET A 1 -12.67 -62.55 -38.54
C MET A 1 -13.22 -61.30 -37.84
N ALA A 2 -14.53 -60.99 -37.85
CA ALA A 2 -15.62 -61.56 -37.02
C ALA A 2 -15.27 -61.47 -35.51
N LYS A 3 -15.96 -60.76 -34.60
CA LYS A 3 -17.40 -60.46 -34.45
C LYS A 3 -17.67 -59.17 -33.65
N ARG A 4 -18.73 -58.46 -34.06
CA ARG A 4 -19.56 -57.53 -33.28
C ARG A 4 -20.12 -58.18 -31.99
N ARG A 5 -20.39 -57.37 -30.95
CA ARG A 5 -21.63 -57.46 -30.16
C ARG A 5 -22.07 -56.08 -29.66
N ARG A 6 -23.32 -55.72 -29.99
CA ARG A 6 -24.10 -54.56 -29.51
C ARG A 6 -25.21 -55.08 -28.57
N SER A 7 -25.81 -54.13 -27.85
CA SER A 7 -27.16 -54.10 -27.23
C SER A 7 -27.19 -54.32 -25.72
N LYS A 8 -27.98 -53.62 -24.90
CA LYS A 8 -28.88 -52.44 -25.01
C LYS A 8 -29.28 -52.02 -23.55
N PRO A 9 -29.97 -50.88 -23.34
CA PRO A 9 -30.08 -50.20 -22.04
C PRO A 9 -31.34 -50.59 -21.23
N SER A 10 -31.32 -50.28 -19.93
CA SER A 10 -32.46 -50.34 -19.01
C SER A 10 -32.73 -48.96 -18.38
N ARG A 11 -34.01 -48.57 -18.31
CA ARG A 11 -34.57 -47.29 -17.83
C ARG A 11 -35.45 -47.56 -16.60
N ARG A 12 -35.64 -46.48 -15.80
CA ARG A 12 -36.69 -46.21 -14.77
C ARG A 12 -36.48 -46.89 -13.41
N SER A 13 -36.79 -46.30 -12.25
CA SER A 13 -37.46 -45.02 -11.91
C SER A 13 -37.32 -44.72 -10.41
N SER A 14 -37.23 -43.43 -10.07
CA SER A 14 -37.80 -42.73 -8.88
C SER A 14 -37.93 -43.43 -7.52
N ARG A 15 -37.39 -42.79 -6.47
CA ARG A 15 -38.22 -42.16 -5.41
C ARG A 15 -37.40 -41.32 -4.44
N SER A 16 -38.02 -40.22 -4.05
CA SER A 16 -37.65 -39.22 -3.06
C SER A 16 -37.59 -39.77 -1.63
N SER A 17 -36.68 -39.23 -0.81
CA SER A 17 -37.00 -38.90 0.58
C SER A 17 -36.14 -37.75 1.10
N SER A 18 -36.84 -36.82 1.72
CA SER A 18 -36.40 -35.64 2.43
C SER A 18 -35.72 -36.03 3.75
N SER A 19 -34.59 -35.42 4.07
CA SER A 19 -34.25 -35.13 5.46
C SER A 19 -33.44 -33.83 5.56
N ARG A 20 -34.15 -32.79 6.01
CA ARG A 20 -33.59 -31.60 6.64
C ARG A 20 -32.59 -32.01 7.74
N SER A 21 -31.36 -31.51 7.68
CA SER A 21 -30.59 -31.20 8.88
C SER A 21 -30.09 -29.76 8.79
N LEU A 22 -30.80 -28.89 9.50
CA LEU A 22 -30.37 -27.55 9.87
C LEU A 22 -29.17 -27.63 10.82
N SER A 23 -28.43 -26.52 10.85
CA SER A 23 -27.47 -26.12 11.90
C SER A 23 -26.00 -26.51 11.69
N ARG A 24 -25.24 -25.58 11.09
CA ARG A 24 -24.37 -24.67 11.86
C ARG A 24 -23.76 -23.63 10.92
N ARG A 25 -24.25 -22.39 11.01
CA ARG A 25 -23.57 -21.21 10.45
C ARG A 25 -22.37 -20.87 11.34
N PRO A 26 -21.16 -20.67 10.80
CA PRO A 26 -20.20 -19.80 11.45
C PRO A 26 -20.68 -18.36 11.23
N SER A 27 -21.18 -17.75 12.30
CA SER A 27 -21.35 -16.30 12.37
C SER A 27 -19.99 -15.65 12.52
N SER A 28 -19.48 -15.07 11.43
CA SER A 28 -18.50 -13.98 11.52
C SER A 28 -18.93 -12.92 10.53
N SER A 29 -19.47 -11.83 11.06
CA SER A 29 -19.76 -10.59 10.36
C SER A 29 -18.54 -10.18 9.52
N PRO A 30 -18.69 -9.92 8.21
CA PRO A 30 -17.61 -9.31 7.45
C PRO A 30 -17.51 -7.85 7.87
N SER A 31 -16.42 -7.50 8.56
CA SER A 31 -15.99 -6.12 8.67
C SER A 31 -15.80 -5.57 7.25
N LYS A 32 -16.31 -4.36 7.01
CA LYS A 32 -16.39 -3.69 5.70
C LYS A 32 -15.02 -3.65 5.00
N ALA A 33 -14.74 -4.65 4.16
CA ALA A 33 -13.64 -4.64 3.21
C ALA A 33 -14.07 -3.85 1.97
N GLY A 34 -13.53 -2.64 1.79
CA GLY A 34 -13.71 -1.89 0.56
C GLY A 34 -12.88 -2.51 -0.57
N TYR A 35 -13.54 -3.25 -1.47
CA TYR A 35 -12.91 -3.85 -2.65
C TYR A 35 -12.29 -2.78 -3.56
N VAL A 36 -10.96 -2.74 -3.70
CA VAL A 36 -10.37 -2.46 -5.02
C VAL A 36 -10.24 -3.86 -5.60
N SER A 37 -11.06 -4.13 -6.60
CA SER A 37 -11.25 -5.38 -7.33
C SER A 37 -10.15 -6.45 -7.11
N GLU A 38 -10.56 -7.62 -6.59
CA GLU A 38 -9.79 -8.88 -6.49
C GLU A 38 -8.78 -9.09 -5.33
N TYR A 39 -8.55 -8.12 -4.44
CA TYR A 39 -7.74 -8.36 -3.23
C TYR A 39 -8.25 -7.67 -1.97
N GLU A 40 -7.90 -8.24 -0.81
CA GLU A 40 -8.21 -7.69 0.51
C GLU A 40 -7.13 -6.69 0.97
N ILE A 41 -7.55 -5.62 1.64
CA ILE A 41 -6.65 -4.65 2.27
C ILE A 41 -6.73 -4.83 3.80
N THR A 42 -5.59 -4.85 4.49
CA THR A 42 -5.53 -4.96 5.95
C THR A 42 -4.54 -3.97 6.57
N SER A 43 -4.77 -3.59 7.82
CA SER A 43 -3.79 -2.89 8.66
C SER A 43 -3.07 -3.83 9.64
N SER A 44 -3.44 -5.11 9.68
CA SER A 44 -2.76 -6.11 10.50
C SER A 44 -1.43 -6.52 9.85
N PRO A 45 -0.39 -6.84 10.64
CA PRO A 45 0.84 -7.41 10.11
C PRO A 45 0.56 -8.61 9.20
N LEU A 46 1.24 -8.66 8.06
CA LEU A 46 1.17 -9.78 7.14
C LEU A 46 2.33 -10.75 7.41
N PRO A 47 2.13 -12.07 7.19
CA PRO A 47 3.23 -13.03 7.25
C PRO A 47 4.39 -12.61 6.34
N ASN A 48 5.59 -12.75 6.84
CA ASN A 48 6.81 -12.47 6.11
C ASN A 48 7.72 -13.69 6.23
N PRO A 49 7.68 -14.63 5.27
CA PRO A 49 8.36 -15.93 5.40
C PRO A 49 9.86 -15.83 5.70
N THR A 50 10.55 -14.81 5.20
CA THR A 50 11.99 -14.60 5.49
C THR A 50 12.23 -14.13 6.92
N TYR A 51 11.36 -13.26 7.44
CA TYR A 51 11.44 -12.76 8.81
C TYR A 51 10.94 -13.79 9.83
N ASP A 52 9.83 -14.48 9.53
CA ASP A 52 9.17 -15.45 10.40
C ASP A 52 10.03 -16.69 10.66
N ARG A 53 11.02 -16.97 9.80
CA ARG A 53 12.00 -18.07 9.98
C ARG A 53 13.19 -17.71 10.88
N LEU A 54 13.38 -16.43 11.22
CA LEU A 54 14.49 -16.02 12.07
C LEU A 54 14.38 -16.60 13.49
N PRO A 55 15.48 -16.77 14.22
CA PRO A 55 15.39 -17.11 15.64
C PRO A 55 14.60 -16.06 16.43
N GLN A 56 13.85 -16.47 17.46
CA GLN A 56 12.99 -15.56 18.24
C GLN A 56 13.76 -14.34 18.76
N HIS A 57 14.93 -14.55 19.39
CA HIS A 57 15.74 -13.45 19.92
C HIS A 57 16.16 -12.43 18.85
N VAL A 58 16.36 -12.88 17.61
CA VAL A 58 16.67 -11.98 16.47
C VAL A 58 15.46 -11.14 16.12
N ARG A 59 14.26 -11.75 16.07
CA ARG A 59 13.01 -11.01 15.83
C ARG A 59 12.75 -9.98 16.92
N ASP A 60 12.92 -10.35 18.18
CA ASP A 60 12.73 -9.45 19.32
C ASP A 60 13.68 -8.24 19.24
N ASP A 61 14.94 -8.48 18.86
CA ASP A 61 15.90 -7.40 18.63
C ASP A 61 15.53 -6.53 17.42
N ILE A 62 15.07 -7.12 16.32
CA ILE A 62 14.63 -6.35 15.15
C ILE A 62 13.42 -5.49 15.49
N GLU A 63 12.46 -6.01 16.25
CA GLU A 63 11.29 -5.26 16.71
C GLU A 63 11.70 -4.09 17.63
N ARG A 64 12.61 -4.35 18.58
CA ARG A 64 13.21 -3.29 19.41
C ARG A 64 13.90 -2.22 18.56
N LEU A 65 14.66 -2.61 17.53
CA LEU A 65 15.32 -1.68 16.62
C LEU A 65 14.30 -0.88 15.80
N TYR A 66 13.21 -1.50 15.37
CA TYR A 66 12.12 -0.84 14.66
C TYR A 66 11.49 0.28 15.49
N GLU A 67 11.21 0.04 16.78
CA GLU A 67 10.72 1.07 17.69
C GLU A 67 11.72 2.23 17.86
N GLN A 68 13.02 1.92 17.90
CA GLN A 68 14.07 2.93 17.97
C GLN A 68 14.16 3.80 16.71
N ILE A 69 13.72 3.36 15.53
CA ILE A 69 13.74 4.18 14.31
C ILE A 69 12.89 5.45 14.49
N TRP A 70 11.79 5.37 15.24
CA TRP A 70 10.87 6.48 15.42
C TRP A 70 11.41 7.52 16.41
N THR A 71 12.10 7.07 17.46
CA THR A 71 12.54 7.91 18.58
C THR A 71 14.04 8.26 18.53
N LYS A 72 14.90 7.33 18.16
CA LYS A 72 16.37 7.43 18.17
C LYS A 72 16.97 6.78 16.91
N PRO A 73 16.66 7.26 15.69
CA PRO A 73 17.00 6.57 14.44
C PRO A 73 18.49 6.29 14.27
N ARG A 74 19.38 7.15 14.76
CA ARG A 74 20.83 6.92 14.70
C ARG A 74 21.28 5.72 15.53
N LYS A 75 20.60 5.42 16.64
CA LYS A 75 20.94 4.29 17.53
C LYS A 75 20.52 2.94 16.97
N ALA A 76 19.49 2.90 16.12
CA ALA A 76 19.05 1.66 15.48
C ALA A 76 20.03 1.16 14.39
N ILE A 77 20.82 2.06 13.79
CA ILE A 77 21.65 1.77 12.61
C ILE A 77 22.68 0.65 12.85
N PRO A 78 23.50 0.67 13.93
CA PRO A 78 24.51 -0.37 14.12
C PRO A 78 23.91 -1.77 14.22
N GLY A 79 22.82 -1.94 14.98
CA GLY A 79 22.14 -3.24 15.10
C GLY A 79 21.50 -3.70 13.79
N LEU A 80 20.93 -2.78 13.00
CA LEU A 80 20.40 -3.13 11.68
C LEU A 80 21.51 -3.57 10.72
N LEU A 81 22.67 -2.92 10.76
CA LEU A 81 23.83 -3.32 9.95
C LEU A 81 24.35 -4.72 10.36
N GLU A 82 24.47 -4.99 11.65
CA GLU A 82 24.87 -6.30 12.17
C GLU A 82 23.90 -7.41 11.70
N TRP A 83 22.59 -7.17 11.79
CA TRP A 83 21.63 -8.16 11.31
C TRP A 83 21.61 -8.32 9.79
N ILE A 84 21.89 -7.27 9.02
CA ILE A 84 22.04 -7.37 7.56
C ILE A 84 23.27 -8.20 7.19
N GLU A 85 24.35 -8.10 7.96
CA GLU A 85 25.54 -8.92 7.75
C GLU A 85 25.25 -10.41 8.00
N LYS A 86 24.52 -10.72 9.08
CA LYS A 86 24.16 -12.10 9.44
C LYS A 86 23.02 -12.69 8.60
N TYR A 87 22.07 -11.85 8.18
CA TYR A 87 20.86 -12.24 7.46
C TYR A 87 20.63 -11.36 6.23
N PRO A 88 21.53 -11.40 5.23
CA PRO A 88 21.52 -10.49 4.08
C PRO A 88 20.34 -10.67 3.14
N ASP A 89 19.59 -11.78 3.26
CA ASP A 89 18.45 -12.12 2.41
C ASP A 89 17.09 -11.81 3.08
N VAL A 90 17.11 -11.06 4.18
CA VAL A 90 15.90 -10.59 4.88
C VAL A 90 15.60 -9.15 4.44
N PRO A 91 14.63 -8.93 3.52
CA PRO A 91 14.45 -7.62 2.87
C PRO A 91 13.98 -6.52 3.83
N ILE A 92 13.27 -6.89 4.90
CA ILE A 92 12.72 -5.93 5.87
C ILE A 92 13.83 -5.17 6.63
N LEU A 93 15.00 -5.81 6.83
CA LEU A 93 16.14 -5.18 7.49
C LEU A 93 16.65 -3.97 6.69
N TYR A 94 16.74 -4.11 5.36
CA TYR A 94 17.13 -3.02 4.48
C TYR A 94 16.08 -1.90 4.48
N ASN A 95 14.79 -2.24 4.51
CA ASN A 95 13.71 -1.25 4.60
C ASN A 95 13.80 -0.45 5.92
N TYR A 96 14.08 -1.13 7.03
CA TYR A 96 14.30 -0.49 8.33
C TYR A 96 15.56 0.37 8.34
N LEU A 97 16.65 -0.09 7.70
CA LEU A 97 17.87 0.70 7.55
C LEU A 97 17.64 1.95 6.69
N THR A 98 16.88 1.84 5.60
CA THR A 98 16.42 2.98 4.78
C THR A 98 15.67 3.99 5.65
N ALA A 99 14.72 3.54 6.47
CA ALA A 99 13.96 4.40 7.37
C ALA A 99 14.85 5.09 8.41
N ALA A 100 15.77 4.35 9.03
CA ALA A 100 16.72 4.87 10.00
C ALA A 100 17.65 5.95 9.40
N TYR A 101 18.21 5.68 8.21
CA TYR A 101 19.04 6.67 7.49
C TYR A 101 18.23 7.89 7.07
N SER A 102 17.03 7.71 6.52
CA SER A 102 16.17 8.81 6.10
C SER A 102 15.82 9.73 7.27
N ARG A 103 15.39 9.16 8.40
CA ARG A 103 15.02 9.92 9.61
C ARG A 103 16.20 10.56 10.32
N SER A 104 17.42 10.07 10.10
CA SER A 104 18.65 10.68 10.63
C SER A 104 19.32 11.67 9.67
N GLY A 105 18.71 11.95 8.51
CA GLY A 105 19.17 12.92 7.52
C GLY A 105 20.31 12.41 6.61
N GLN A 106 20.63 11.11 6.64
CA GLN A 106 21.77 10.53 5.92
C GLN A 106 21.41 10.19 4.46
N ARG A 107 21.08 11.23 3.67
CA ARG A 107 20.51 11.11 2.31
C ARG A 107 21.27 10.18 1.36
N ARG A 108 22.61 10.27 1.32
CA ARG A 108 23.44 9.41 0.45
C ARG A 108 23.28 7.94 0.84
N LYS A 109 23.46 7.62 2.12
CA LYS A 109 23.29 6.26 2.63
C LYS A 109 21.86 5.73 2.44
N THR A 110 20.85 6.58 2.58
CA THR A 110 19.46 6.22 2.26
C THR A 110 19.36 5.74 0.82
N LYS A 111 19.92 6.49 -0.14
CA LYS A 111 19.93 6.12 -1.56
C LYS A 111 20.65 4.78 -1.78
N ASP A 112 21.86 4.64 -1.25
CA ASP A 112 22.69 3.43 -1.42
C ASP A 112 21.97 2.17 -0.91
N VAL A 113 21.31 2.24 0.24
CA VAL A 113 20.56 1.11 0.81
C VAL A 113 19.30 0.80 -0.01
N ILE A 114 18.60 1.81 -0.53
CA ILE A 114 17.43 1.58 -1.39
C ILE A 114 17.86 0.86 -2.67
N GLU A 115 18.91 1.34 -3.33
CA GLU A 115 19.42 0.75 -4.57
C GLU A 115 19.90 -0.70 -4.32
N LYS A 116 20.64 -0.93 -3.23
CA LYS A 116 21.05 -2.29 -2.82
C LYS A 116 19.85 -3.21 -2.55
N ASN A 117 18.81 -2.72 -1.86
CA ASN A 117 17.63 -3.53 -1.56
C ASN A 117 16.85 -3.88 -2.82
N TYR A 118 16.69 -2.92 -3.74
CA TYR A 118 16.02 -3.15 -5.02
C TYR A 118 16.75 -4.19 -5.88
N GLN A 119 18.09 -4.13 -5.92
CA GLN A 119 18.91 -5.11 -6.66
C GLN A 119 18.87 -6.51 -6.04
N ARG A 120 18.93 -6.62 -4.70
CA ARG A 120 18.97 -7.93 -4.02
C ARG A 120 17.62 -8.57 -3.84
N ASN A 121 16.56 -7.77 -3.66
CA ASN A 121 15.22 -8.24 -3.32
C ASN A 121 14.19 -7.71 -4.32
N PRO A 122 14.30 -8.04 -5.62
CA PRO A 122 13.43 -7.47 -6.65
C PRO A 122 11.95 -7.83 -6.44
N ASP A 123 11.63 -8.96 -5.81
CA ASP A 123 10.24 -9.35 -5.52
C ASP A 123 9.66 -8.71 -4.26
N TYR A 124 10.47 -8.00 -3.48
CA TYR A 124 10.00 -7.32 -2.29
C TYR A 124 9.37 -5.97 -2.66
N LEU A 125 8.05 -5.87 -2.53
CA LEU A 125 7.30 -4.68 -2.94
C LEU A 125 7.87 -3.38 -2.33
N PHE A 126 8.25 -3.35 -1.06
CA PHE A 126 8.83 -2.13 -0.48
C PHE A 126 10.19 -1.75 -1.08
N ALA A 127 10.99 -2.71 -1.58
CA ALA A 127 12.20 -2.39 -2.32
C ALA A 127 11.88 -1.65 -3.62
N ARG A 128 10.89 -2.16 -4.38
CA ARG A 128 10.37 -1.50 -5.60
C ARG A 128 9.81 -0.11 -5.30
N LEU A 129 8.97 0.02 -4.26
CA LEU A 129 8.36 1.30 -3.88
C LEU A 129 9.40 2.33 -3.43
N ASN A 130 10.40 1.92 -2.64
CA ASN A 130 11.46 2.82 -2.21
C ASN A 130 12.30 3.31 -3.40
N TYR A 131 12.60 2.42 -4.35
CA TYR A 131 13.32 2.80 -5.57
C TYR A 131 12.48 3.69 -6.49
N ALA A 132 11.19 3.38 -6.69
CA ALA A 132 10.26 4.26 -7.42
C ALA A 132 10.20 5.66 -6.80
N ASN A 133 10.20 5.76 -5.46
CA ASN A 133 10.26 7.05 -4.77
C ASN A 133 11.57 7.82 -4.99
N LEU A 134 12.70 7.14 -5.22
CA LEU A 134 13.93 7.80 -5.66
C LEU A 134 13.77 8.37 -7.07
N CYS A 135 13.22 7.59 -8.01
CA CYS A 135 12.97 8.03 -9.38
C CYS A 135 12.02 9.23 -9.42
N ILE A 136 10.91 9.19 -8.66
CA ILE A 136 9.98 10.32 -8.52
C ILE A 136 10.68 11.58 -8.03
N LYS A 137 11.59 11.46 -7.04
CA LYS A 137 12.35 12.62 -6.51
C LYS A 137 13.35 13.19 -7.52
N LYS A 138 13.86 12.37 -8.43
CA LYS A 138 14.76 12.80 -9.51
C LYS A 138 14.01 13.35 -10.73
N GLY A 139 12.71 13.04 -10.85
CA GLY A 139 11.92 13.35 -12.04
C GLY A 139 11.96 12.26 -13.11
N ASP A 140 12.55 11.10 -12.80
CA ASP A 140 12.73 9.97 -13.71
C ASP A 140 11.45 9.11 -13.76
N TYR A 141 10.33 9.71 -14.18
CA TYR A 141 9.02 9.06 -14.09
C TYR A 141 8.89 7.83 -15.01
N GLY A 142 9.64 7.79 -16.12
CA GLY A 142 9.62 6.65 -17.06
C GLY A 142 10.02 5.32 -16.42
N GLU A 143 10.99 5.36 -15.50
CA GLU A 143 11.49 4.18 -14.76
C GLU A 143 10.40 3.47 -13.96
N ILE A 144 9.35 4.19 -13.54
CA ILE A 144 8.28 3.62 -12.70
C ILE A 144 7.57 2.49 -13.44
N ALA A 145 7.42 2.58 -14.77
CA ALA A 145 6.81 1.52 -15.56
C ALA A 145 7.65 0.24 -15.52
N GLU A 146 8.97 0.34 -15.65
CA GLU A 146 9.87 -0.81 -15.62
C GLU A 146 9.93 -1.45 -14.23
N ILE A 147 9.98 -0.63 -13.17
CA ILE A 147 9.98 -1.10 -11.77
C ILE A 147 8.75 -1.97 -11.47
N PHE A 148 7.60 -1.62 -12.05
CA PHE A 148 6.35 -2.37 -11.92
C PHE A 148 6.07 -3.32 -13.09
N GLU A 149 7.06 -3.57 -13.97
CA GLU A 149 6.93 -4.48 -15.12
C GLU A 149 5.69 -4.18 -15.99
N TYR A 150 5.38 -2.89 -16.15
CA TYR A 150 4.20 -2.38 -16.84
C TYR A 150 2.85 -2.89 -16.27
N LYS A 151 2.84 -3.36 -15.02
CA LYS A 151 1.65 -3.81 -14.28
C LYS A 151 1.26 -2.75 -13.26
N PHE A 152 0.18 -2.04 -13.53
CA PHE A 152 -0.33 -0.95 -12.69
C PHE A 152 -1.49 -1.37 -11.78
N ASP A 153 -1.51 -2.65 -11.41
CA ASP A 153 -2.42 -3.24 -10.46
C ASP A 153 -1.67 -4.29 -9.61
N LEU A 154 -1.90 -4.29 -8.29
CA LEU A 154 -1.18 -5.17 -7.36
C LEU A 154 -1.48 -6.65 -7.59
N LYS A 155 -2.67 -7.00 -8.07
CA LYS A 155 -3.04 -8.37 -8.40
C LYS A 155 -2.35 -8.83 -9.68
N LEU A 156 -2.17 -7.95 -10.66
CA LEU A 156 -1.35 -8.26 -11.83
C LEU A 156 0.13 -8.44 -11.45
N LEU A 157 0.64 -7.60 -10.54
CA LEU A 157 2.04 -7.64 -10.11
C LEU A 157 2.35 -8.84 -9.18
N TYR A 158 1.41 -9.20 -8.29
CA TYR A 158 1.53 -10.33 -7.37
C TYR A 158 0.29 -11.24 -7.44
N PRO A 159 0.13 -12.02 -8.53
CA PRO A 159 -1.09 -12.79 -8.79
C PRO A 159 -1.43 -13.82 -7.70
N GLN A 160 -0.42 -14.32 -6.99
CA GLN A 160 -0.62 -15.29 -5.91
C GLN A 160 -1.11 -14.67 -4.59
N ARG A 161 -0.96 -13.35 -4.42
CA ARG A 161 -1.37 -12.67 -3.18
C ARG A 161 -2.86 -12.36 -3.23
N LYS A 162 -3.56 -12.69 -2.15
CA LYS A 162 -4.99 -12.35 -1.95
C LYS A 162 -5.18 -11.14 -1.04
N ARG A 163 -4.14 -10.73 -0.32
CA ARG A 163 -4.18 -9.67 0.68
C ARG A 163 -2.92 -8.81 0.64
N PHE A 164 -3.11 -7.52 0.80
CA PHE A 164 -2.05 -6.52 0.90
C PHE A 164 -2.22 -5.67 2.15
N HIS A 165 -1.10 -5.23 2.71
CA HIS A 165 -1.12 -4.28 3.80
C HIS A 165 -1.46 -2.89 3.27
N VAL A 166 -2.17 -2.09 4.05
CA VAL A 166 -2.63 -0.75 3.64
C VAL A 166 -1.49 0.13 3.16
N THR A 167 -0.31 0.06 3.78
CA THR A 167 0.86 0.84 3.36
C THR A 167 1.45 0.39 2.02
N GLU A 168 1.31 -0.88 1.66
CA GLU A 168 1.71 -1.39 0.34
C GLU A 168 0.81 -0.80 -0.74
N VAL A 169 -0.51 -0.83 -0.52
CA VAL A 169 -1.49 -0.28 -1.46
C VAL A 169 -1.30 1.22 -1.62
N VAL A 170 -1.15 1.94 -0.50
CA VAL A 170 -0.91 3.39 -0.52
C VAL A 170 0.34 3.73 -1.31
N GLY A 171 1.47 3.08 -1.01
CA GLY A 171 2.72 3.35 -1.72
C GLY A 171 2.62 3.06 -3.22
N PHE A 172 2.00 1.92 -3.57
CA PHE A 172 1.82 1.51 -4.96
C PHE A 172 0.91 2.47 -5.75
N MET A 173 -0.27 2.79 -5.21
CA MET A 173 -1.23 3.69 -5.86
C MET A 173 -0.68 5.10 -5.97
N SER A 174 0.15 5.53 -5.02
CA SER A 174 0.79 6.84 -5.07
C SER A 174 1.85 6.93 -6.16
N ALA A 175 2.75 5.95 -6.23
CA ALA A 175 3.77 5.90 -7.28
C ALA A 175 3.12 5.79 -8.68
N THR A 176 2.11 4.94 -8.81
CA THR A 176 1.35 4.74 -10.06
C THR A 176 0.59 6.00 -10.47
N GLY A 177 -0.06 6.68 -9.52
CA GLY A 177 -0.76 7.94 -9.80
C GLY A 177 0.20 9.04 -10.26
N VAL A 178 1.39 9.15 -9.66
CA VAL A 178 2.42 10.12 -10.08
C VAL A 178 2.91 9.79 -11.49
N TYR A 179 3.19 8.52 -11.78
CA TYR A 179 3.54 8.06 -13.12
C TYR A 179 2.48 8.46 -14.16
N PHE A 180 1.21 8.13 -13.92
CA PHE A 180 0.13 8.46 -14.85
C PHE A 180 -0.06 9.96 -15.02
N PHE A 181 0.06 10.75 -13.95
CA PHE A 181 -0.05 12.19 -14.03
C PHE A 181 1.03 12.80 -14.94
N HIS A 182 2.30 12.43 -14.73
CA HIS A 182 3.41 12.94 -15.55
C HIS A 182 3.41 12.36 -16.97
N GLY A 183 2.83 11.18 -17.17
CA GLY A 183 2.58 10.60 -18.50
C GLY A 183 1.36 11.18 -19.23
N GLY A 184 0.71 12.23 -18.71
CA GLY A 184 -0.47 12.86 -19.33
C GLY A 184 -1.76 12.05 -19.23
N LYS A 185 -1.74 10.88 -18.56
CA LYS A 185 -2.88 9.98 -18.38
C LYS A 185 -3.70 10.37 -17.16
N ARG A 186 -4.23 11.60 -17.18
CA ARG A 186 -4.86 12.25 -16.03
C ARG A 186 -6.01 11.45 -15.42
N GLU A 187 -6.89 10.86 -16.23
CA GLU A 187 -8.01 10.04 -15.75
C GLU A 187 -7.54 8.83 -14.93
N LEU A 188 -6.41 8.20 -15.32
CA LEU A 188 -5.84 7.08 -14.56
C LEU A 188 -5.20 7.56 -13.24
N ALA A 189 -4.60 8.75 -13.24
CA ALA A 189 -4.10 9.37 -12.01
C ALA A 189 -5.24 9.73 -11.03
N GLU A 190 -6.38 10.20 -11.55
CA GLU A 190 -7.59 10.46 -10.75
C GLU A 190 -8.14 9.18 -10.12
N LYS A 191 -8.22 8.07 -10.88
CA LYS A 191 -8.58 6.75 -10.31
C LYS A 191 -7.65 6.31 -9.19
N CYS A 192 -6.34 6.58 -9.32
CA CYS A 192 -5.38 6.27 -8.25
C CYS A 192 -5.66 7.10 -6.99
N TYR A 193 -5.95 8.39 -7.17
CA TYR A 193 -6.28 9.31 -6.10
C TYR A 193 -7.57 8.91 -5.37
N GLU A 194 -8.63 8.55 -6.10
CA GLU A 194 -9.90 8.08 -5.52
C GLU A 194 -9.72 6.84 -4.62
N VAL A 195 -8.87 5.90 -5.05
CA VAL A 195 -8.52 4.72 -4.23
C VAL A 195 -7.84 5.13 -2.93
N LEU A 196 -6.92 6.09 -2.99
CA LEU A 196 -6.23 6.60 -1.80
C LEU A 196 -7.19 7.31 -0.85
N GLU A 197 -8.10 8.17 -1.34
CA GLU A 197 -9.13 8.82 -0.51
C GLU A 197 -10.04 7.80 0.19
N ARG A 198 -10.39 6.72 -0.53
CA ARG A 198 -11.18 5.64 0.05
C ARG A 198 -10.40 4.88 1.13
N ILE A 199 -9.11 4.67 0.94
CA ILE A 199 -8.24 4.05 1.95
C ILE A 199 -8.13 4.94 3.19
N GLU A 200 -7.92 6.25 3.04
CA GLU A 200 -7.86 7.18 4.18
C GLU A 200 -9.12 7.12 5.04
N ARG A 201 -10.29 7.10 4.40
CA ARG A 201 -11.59 6.99 5.09
C ARG A 201 -11.74 5.66 5.85
N ASN A 202 -11.23 4.57 5.29
CA ASN A 202 -11.39 3.23 5.85
C ASN A 202 -10.32 2.86 6.89
N TYR A 203 -9.14 3.51 6.85
CA TYR A 203 -8.00 3.22 7.72
C TYR A 203 -7.45 4.51 8.38
N PRO A 204 -8.27 5.24 9.16
CA PRO A 204 -7.86 6.53 9.74
C PRO A 204 -6.66 6.44 10.69
N GLY A 205 -6.43 5.28 11.33
CA GLY A 205 -5.26 5.03 12.18
C GLY A 205 -3.91 5.04 11.45
N ASN A 206 -3.92 4.98 10.12
CA ASN A 206 -2.73 4.97 9.27
C ASN A 206 -2.45 6.34 8.61
N ALA A 207 -3.12 7.41 9.06
CA ALA A 207 -3.04 8.75 8.48
C ALA A 207 -1.61 9.24 8.20
N LYS A 208 -0.64 9.00 9.09
CA LYS A 208 0.76 9.43 8.87
C LYS A 208 1.41 8.83 7.61
N ALA A 209 1.03 7.62 7.24
CA ALA A 209 1.52 6.97 6.03
C ALA A 209 0.67 7.31 4.79
N ILE A 210 -0.60 7.64 4.98
CA ILE A 210 -1.61 7.85 3.94
C ILE A 210 -1.69 9.30 3.46
N GLU A 211 -1.61 10.27 4.39
CA GLU A 211 -1.84 11.69 4.13
C GLU A 211 -0.81 12.29 3.16
N PRO A 212 0.52 12.09 3.33
CA PRO A 212 1.48 12.74 2.45
C PRO A 212 1.32 12.34 0.98
N PRO A 213 1.13 11.05 0.64
CA PRO A 213 0.89 10.66 -0.75
C PRO A 213 -0.44 11.15 -1.34
N ILE A 214 -1.52 11.16 -0.55
CA ILE A 214 -2.82 11.75 -0.97
C ILE A 214 -2.66 13.21 -1.29
N THR A 215 -2.08 13.95 -0.35
CA THR A 215 -1.84 15.38 -0.48
C THR A 215 -0.99 15.64 -1.72
N GLN A 216 0.11 14.89 -1.90
CA GLN A 216 0.99 15.00 -3.06
C GLN A 216 0.25 14.86 -4.42
N LEU A 217 -0.65 13.89 -4.55
CA LEU A 217 -1.45 13.72 -5.77
C LEU A 217 -2.56 14.75 -5.91
N ARG A 218 -3.21 15.12 -4.79
CA ARG A 218 -4.23 16.18 -4.77
C ARG A 218 -3.69 17.51 -5.29
N TRP A 219 -2.49 17.92 -4.85
CA TRP A 219 -1.84 19.14 -5.31
C TRP A 219 -1.60 19.14 -6.83
N ARG A 220 -1.26 17.98 -7.40
CA ARG A 220 -1.04 17.81 -8.85
C ARG A 220 -2.35 17.85 -9.63
N LEU A 221 -3.36 17.14 -9.15
CA LEU A 221 -4.62 16.98 -9.86
C LEU A 221 -5.52 18.22 -9.72
N HIS A 222 -5.61 18.81 -8.54
CA HIS A 222 -6.58 19.87 -8.23
C HIS A 222 -5.92 21.16 -7.71
N PRO A 223 -5.06 21.83 -8.49
CA PRO A 223 -4.36 23.04 -8.05
C PRO A 223 -5.30 24.21 -7.74
N LYS A 224 -6.51 24.24 -8.30
CA LYS A 224 -7.49 25.35 -8.17
C LYS A 224 -8.32 25.34 -6.87
N GLY A 225 -8.35 24.24 -6.11
CA GLY A 225 -9.10 24.17 -4.86
C GLY A 225 -8.61 25.14 -3.77
N LEU A 226 -7.35 25.59 -3.89
CA LEU A 226 -6.75 26.61 -3.02
C LEU A 226 -7.20 28.01 -3.38
N TRP A 227 -7.40 28.33 -4.66
CA TRP A 227 -7.95 29.63 -5.05
C TRP A 227 -9.38 29.80 -4.51
N GLN A 228 -10.20 28.75 -4.58
CA GLN A 228 -11.54 28.77 -3.98
C GLN A 228 -11.52 28.86 -2.45
N ARG A 229 -10.65 28.10 -1.76
CA ARG A 229 -10.50 28.19 -0.29
C ARG A 229 -9.90 29.52 0.19
N PHE A 230 -8.92 30.05 -0.54
CA PHE A 230 -8.35 31.38 -0.33
C PHE A 230 -9.40 32.47 -0.56
N MET A 231 -10.17 32.39 -1.65
CA MET A 231 -11.29 33.31 -1.92
C MET A 231 -12.38 33.24 -0.85
N VAL A 232 -12.76 32.04 -0.39
CA VAL A 232 -13.72 31.88 0.71
C VAL A 232 -13.20 32.53 1.99
N TRP A 233 -11.91 32.38 2.30
CA TRP A 233 -11.26 33.01 3.46
C TRP A 233 -11.21 34.54 3.33
N VAL A 234 -10.80 35.08 2.17
CA VAL A 234 -10.79 36.53 1.89
C VAL A 234 -12.21 37.13 1.98
N LEU A 235 -13.22 36.46 1.41
CA LEU A 235 -14.61 36.90 1.45
C LEU A 235 -15.22 36.82 2.87
N SER A 236 -14.75 35.89 3.72
CA SER A 236 -15.18 35.80 5.12
C SER A 236 -14.64 36.93 5.99
N ARG A 237 -13.39 37.39 5.74
CA ARG A 237 -12.78 38.53 6.45
C ARG A 237 -13.40 39.88 6.09
N ASN A 238 -13.85 40.07 4.85
CA ASN A 238 -14.52 41.30 4.43
C ASN A 238 -15.96 41.46 4.96
N ARG A 239 -16.60 40.38 5.46
CA ARG A 239 -17.91 40.48 6.12
C ARG A 239 -17.80 40.92 7.58
N SER A 240 -16.74 40.51 8.27
CA SER A 240 -16.50 40.93 9.66
C SER A 240 -16.15 42.42 9.80
N ALA A 241 -15.72 43.09 8.73
CA ALA A 241 -15.41 44.52 8.73
C ALA A 241 -16.61 45.43 8.39
N ARG A 242 -17.79 44.88 8.06
CA ARG A 242 -19.02 45.66 7.77
C ARG A 242 -20.15 45.46 8.79
N GLY A 243 -19.88 44.74 9.88
CA GLY A 243 -20.88 44.41 10.91
C GLY A 243 -20.77 45.20 12.21
N SER A 244 -19.87 46.18 12.29
CA SER A 244 -19.66 47.01 13.48
C SER A 244 -19.92 48.47 13.14
N ASP A 245 -21.16 48.80 12.84
CA ASP A 245 -21.68 50.15 13.04
C ASP A 245 -23.22 50.08 13.13
N ILE A 246 -23.74 50.83 14.11
CA ILE A 246 -25.14 51.17 14.38
C ILE A 246 -25.95 50.15 15.23
N GLN A 247 -25.98 50.41 16.53
CA GLN A 247 -27.23 50.29 17.31
C GLN A 247 -27.57 51.67 17.88
N PRO A 248 -28.78 52.21 17.64
CA PRO A 248 -29.26 53.41 18.30
C PRO A 248 -30.17 53.03 19.48
N SER A 249 -29.93 53.66 20.63
CA SER A 249 -30.92 54.00 21.67
C SER A 249 -30.27 55.04 22.58
#